data_AF-A0A5R9KMF4-F1
#
_entry.id   AF-A0A5R9KMF4-F1
#
_cell.length_a   1.000
_cell.length_b   1.000
_cell.length_c   1.000
_cell.angle_alpha   90.00
_cell.angle_beta   90.00
_cell.angle_gamma   90.00
#
_symmetry.space_group_name_H-M   'P 1'
#
loop_
_entity.id
_entity.type
_entity.pdbx_description
1 polymer ?
#
loop_
_entity_poly.entity_id
_entity_poly.type
_entity_poly.pdbx_seq_one_letter_code
_entity_poly.pdbx_strand_id
1 'polypeptide(L)'
;MKRAVAYFRVSTDRQGKSGLGLEAQHEAVHLFAQHQGYQVTAEFTEIESGKKNERPELMAALSLCKKEKAMLIIAKLDRLGRNVAFIANLMESKVEFLAVDNPHANPLMIHLLAAFAEHERKQISTRTKEALQAAKRRGVQLGKHGREIESKKNSKAADQFAETMQPIINKLKTEGFITVRGISDELNRRGVETFRNDGEQWHRTTVHRLLKRLHI
;
A
#
# COMPACT_ATOMS: atom_id res chain seq x y z
N MET A 1 18.64 -22.01 -22.19
CA MET A 1 18.36 -20.56 -22.09
C MET A 1 18.12 -20.18 -20.65
N LYS A 2 18.56 -18.99 -20.23
CA LYS A 2 18.27 -18.49 -18.87
C LYS A 2 16.81 -18.02 -18.82
N ARG A 3 16.10 -18.23 -17.71
CA ARG A 3 14.71 -17.77 -17.57
C ARG A 3 14.68 -16.30 -17.17
N ALA A 4 13.74 -15.55 -17.72
CA ALA A 4 13.52 -14.16 -17.38
C ALA A 4 12.04 -13.85 -17.20
N VAL A 5 11.73 -12.86 -16.38
CA VAL A 5 10.39 -12.29 -16.22
C VAL A 5 10.47 -10.82 -16.61
N ALA A 6 9.58 -10.36 -17.48
CA ALA A 6 9.56 -8.96 -17.87
C ALA A 6 8.59 -8.16 -16.99
N TYR A 7 8.99 -6.94 -16.64
CA TYR A 7 8.13 -5.99 -15.94
C TYR A 7 8.06 -4.64 -16.66
N PHE A 8 6.83 -4.19 -16.91
CA PHE A 8 6.48 -2.97 -17.60
C PHE A 8 5.71 -2.04 -16.69
N ARG A 9 5.84 -0.73 -16.94
CA ARG A 9 5.06 0.29 -16.24
C ARG A 9 4.48 1.29 -17.22
N VAL A 10 3.19 1.57 -17.07
CA VAL A 10 2.49 2.59 -17.83
C VAL A 10 1.79 3.58 -16.90
N SER A 11 1.91 4.87 -17.22
CA SER A 11 1.16 5.92 -16.54
C SER A 11 -0.14 6.15 -17.28
N THR A 12 -1.26 6.10 -16.54
CA THR A 12 -2.61 6.36 -17.06
C THR A 12 -2.74 7.72 -17.72
N ASP A 13 -2.01 8.76 -17.26
CA ASP A 13 -2.06 10.12 -17.83
C ASP A 13 -1.41 10.23 -19.22
N ARG A 14 -0.52 9.30 -19.59
CA ARG A 14 0.23 9.36 -20.87
C ARG A 14 -0.31 8.44 -21.96
N GLN A 15 -1.24 7.54 -21.64
CA GLN A 15 -1.80 6.61 -22.63
C GLN A 15 -2.82 7.24 -23.58
N GLY A 16 -3.31 8.46 -23.30
CA GLY A 16 -4.28 9.15 -24.15
C GLY A 16 -3.80 9.62 -25.52
N LYS A 17 -2.57 9.34 -25.97
CA LYS A 17 -2.08 9.87 -27.27
C LYS A 17 -1.44 8.91 -28.27
N SER A 18 -1.14 7.63 -27.98
CA SER A 18 -0.65 6.76 -29.07
C SER A 18 -0.55 5.24 -28.85
N GLY A 19 -0.52 4.67 -27.64
CA GLY A 19 -0.26 3.23 -27.45
C GLY A 19 1.18 2.77 -27.75
N LEU A 20 1.90 3.49 -28.62
CA LEU A 20 3.27 3.25 -29.09
C LEU A 20 4.33 3.11 -27.99
N GLY A 21 4.10 3.69 -26.81
CA GLY A 21 5.08 3.68 -25.72
C GLY A 21 5.20 2.35 -24.98
N LEU A 22 4.13 1.55 -24.93
CA LEU A 22 4.15 0.22 -24.31
C LEU A 22 4.67 -0.83 -25.29
N GLU A 23 4.17 -0.81 -26.53
CA GLU A 23 4.61 -1.69 -27.60
C GLU A 23 6.13 -1.59 -27.82
N ALA A 24 6.69 -0.38 -27.89
CA ALA A 24 8.13 -0.18 -28.01
C ALA A 24 8.92 -0.70 -26.79
N GLN A 25 8.32 -0.71 -25.60
CA GLN A 25 8.95 -1.32 -24.41
C GLN A 25 8.94 -2.85 -24.50
N HIS A 26 7.82 -3.46 -24.90
CA HIS A 26 7.73 -4.90 -25.10
C HIS A 26 8.74 -5.36 -26.16
N GLU A 27 8.79 -4.67 -27.31
CA GLU A 27 9.71 -5.00 -28.38
C GLU A 27 11.17 -4.89 -27.93
N ALA A 28 11.55 -3.79 -27.26
CA ALA A 28 12.90 -3.59 -26.76
C ALA A 28 13.31 -4.68 -25.75
N VAL A 29 12.41 -5.07 -24.83
CA VAL A 29 12.66 -6.14 -23.85
C VAL A 29 12.80 -7.50 -24.52
N HIS A 30 11.95 -7.82 -25.50
CA HIS A 30 12.01 -9.10 -26.21
C HIS A 30 13.27 -9.22 -27.05
N LEU A 31 13.60 -8.19 -27.84
CA LEU A 31 14.83 -8.14 -28.62
C LEU A 31 16.05 -8.30 -27.71
N PHE A 32 16.10 -7.54 -26.61
CA PHE A 32 17.18 -7.64 -25.64
C PHE A 32 17.31 -9.04 -25.03
N ALA A 33 16.18 -9.62 -24.59
CA ALA A 33 16.14 -10.95 -23.99
C ALA A 33 16.64 -12.01 -24.97
N GLN A 34 16.18 -11.97 -26.23
CA GLN A 34 16.62 -12.88 -27.29
C GLN A 34 18.12 -12.74 -27.57
N HIS A 35 18.62 -11.52 -27.74
CA HIS A 35 20.03 -11.26 -27.99
C HIS A 35 20.95 -11.75 -26.86
N GLN A 36 20.47 -11.72 -25.61
CA GLN A 36 21.22 -12.16 -24.44
C GLN A 36 20.94 -13.63 -24.03
N GLY A 37 20.15 -14.37 -24.81
CA GLY A 37 19.86 -15.79 -24.57
C GLY A 37 18.91 -16.06 -23.39
N TYR A 38 18.06 -15.09 -23.04
CA TYR A 38 16.98 -15.22 -22.07
C TYR A 38 15.67 -15.64 -22.73
N GLN A 39 14.93 -16.51 -22.03
CA GLN A 39 13.56 -16.87 -22.35
C GLN A 39 12.63 -16.15 -21.37
N VAL A 40 11.80 -15.25 -21.87
CA VAL A 40 10.78 -14.57 -21.08
C VAL A 40 9.65 -15.56 -20.77
N THR A 41 9.42 -15.86 -19.49
CA THR A 41 8.42 -16.85 -19.03
C THR A 41 7.10 -16.22 -18.61
N ALA A 42 7.14 -14.94 -18.22
CA ALA A 42 5.98 -14.17 -17.83
C ALA A 42 6.25 -12.67 -17.99
N GLU A 43 5.18 -11.92 -18.15
CA GLU A 43 5.19 -10.47 -18.31
C GLU A 43 4.18 -9.85 -17.35
N PHE A 44 4.61 -8.81 -16.64
CA PHE A 44 3.79 -8.09 -15.67
C PHE A 44 3.73 -6.62 -16.05
N THR A 45 2.53 -6.04 -16.10
CA THR A 45 2.34 -4.63 -16.48
C THR A 45 1.64 -3.87 -15.37
N GLU A 46 2.34 -2.91 -14.78
CA GLU A 46 1.80 -2.04 -13.75
C GLU A 46 1.14 -0.80 -14.36
N ILE A 47 -0.12 -0.57 -14.01
CA ILE A 47 -0.89 0.60 -14.46
C ILE A 47 -0.97 1.62 -13.32
N GLU A 48 -0.19 2.69 -13.44
CA GLU A 48 -0.13 3.74 -12.42
C GLU A 48 -1.26 4.75 -12.63
N SER A 49 -2.29 4.68 -11.78
CA SER A 49 -3.27 5.76 -11.61
C SER A 49 -2.81 6.71 -10.50
N GLY A 50 -2.75 8.01 -10.81
CA GLY A 50 -2.18 9.02 -9.93
C GLY A 50 -2.86 9.08 -8.56
N LYS A 51 -2.28 8.37 -7.57
CA LYS A 51 -2.34 8.62 -6.10
C LYS A 51 -1.88 7.42 -5.28
N LYS A 52 -1.89 6.19 -5.80
CA LYS A 52 -1.54 4.97 -5.04
C LYS A 52 -0.17 4.44 -5.46
N ASN A 53 0.72 4.29 -4.49
CA ASN A 53 2.06 3.71 -4.64
C ASN A 53 2.09 2.19 -4.42
N GLU A 54 0.94 1.54 -4.33
CA GLU A 54 0.86 0.08 -4.20
C GLU A 54 1.25 -0.55 -5.55
N ARG A 55 2.13 -1.55 -5.50
CA ARG A 55 2.72 -2.19 -6.69
C ARG A 55 2.52 -3.71 -6.65
N PRO A 56 1.27 -4.20 -6.81
CA PRO A 56 0.98 -5.63 -6.73
C PRO A 56 1.68 -6.43 -7.83
N GLU A 57 1.75 -5.90 -9.05
CA GLU A 57 2.32 -6.59 -10.21
C GLU A 57 3.83 -6.78 -10.06
N LEU A 58 4.53 -5.78 -9.50
CA LEU A 58 5.95 -5.91 -9.18
C LEU A 58 6.20 -7.01 -8.14
N MET A 59 5.37 -7.09 -7.11
CA MET A 59 5.51 -8.10 -6.05
C MET A 59 5.26 -9.51 -6.60
N ALA A 60 4.29 -9.64 -7.50
CA ALA A 60 4.03 -10.89 -8.22
C ALA A 60 5.22 -11.29 -9.10
N ALA A 61 5.76 -10.36 -9.90
CA ALA A 61 6.93 -10.58 -10.74
C ALA A 61 8.15 -11.04 -9.92
N LEU A 62 8.44 -10.37 -8.80
CA LEU A 62 9.53 -10.74 -7.89
C LEU A 62 9.34 -12.12 -7.27
N SER A 63 8.12 -12.46 -6.88
CA SER A 63 7.79 -13.76 -6.32
C SER A 63 7.98 -14.88 -7.34
N LEU A 64 7.60 -14.63 -8.59
CA LEU A 64 7.83 -15.57 -9.70
C LEU A 64 9.32 -15.72 -10.00
N CYS A 65 10.08 -14.61 -10.06
CA CYS A 65 11.53 -14.65 -10.25
C CYS A 65 12.23 -15.52 -9.20
N LYS A 66 11.84 -15.37 -7.92
CA LYS A 66 12.36 -16.21 -6.83
C LYS A 66 12.04 -17.69 -7.04
N LYS A 67 10.80 -18.02 -7.38
CA LYS A 67 10.34 -19.39 -7.60
C LYS A 67 11.05 -20.05 -8.78
N GLU A 68 11.27 -19.31 -9.85
CA GLU A 68 11.81 -19.82 -11.10
C GLU A 68 13.33 -19.67 -11.23
N LYS A 69 13.98 -19.02 -10.25
CA LYS A 69 15.37 -18.54 -10.34
C LYS A 69 15.59 -17.75 -11.65
N ALA A 70 14.60 -16.94 -12.01
CA ALA A 70 14.58 -16.15 -13.23
C ALA A 70 15.11 -14.73 -12.98
N MET A 71 15.67 -14.13 -14.03
CA MET A 71 16.13 -12.74 -14.00
C MET A 71 14.97 -11.78 -14.31
N LEU A 72 14.83 -10.72 -13.53
CA LEU A 72 13.84 -9.68 -13.81
C LEU A 72 14.36 -8.72 -14.89
N ILE A 73 13.68 -8.58 -16.01
CA ILE A 73 14.04 -7.63 -17.07
C ILE A 73 13.06 -6.44 -17.03
N ILE A 74 13.60 -5.23 -16.98
CA ILE A 74 12.82 -3.98 -16.99
C ILE A 74 13.19 -3.12 -18.19
N ALA A 75 12.19 -2.52 -18.84
CA ALA A 75 12.41 -1.74 -20.06
C ALA A 75 13.17 -0.42 -19.82
N LYS A 76 12.79 0.33 -18.78
CA LYS A 76 13.43 1.60 -18.41
C LYS A 76 13.52 1.82 -16.91
N LEU A 77 14.62 2.41 -16.45
CA LEU A 77 14.86 2.73 -15.04
C LEU A 77 14.42 4.16 -14.63
N ASP A 78 13.88 4.94 -15.58
CA ASP A 78 13.26 6.29 -15.47
C ASP A 78 13.52 7.06 -14.14
N ARG A 79 14.80 7.42 -13.96
CA ARG A 79 15.29 8.42 -13.00
C ARG A 79 15.53 7.86 -11.60
N LEU A 80 16.72 7.29 -11.50
CA LEU A 80 17.56 6.89 -10.34
C LEU A 80 17.26 7.52 -8.97
N GLY A 81 16.75 8.76 -8.89
CA GLY A 81 16.44 9.45 -7.63
C GLY A 81 14.99 9.36 -7.13
N ARG A 82 13.99 9.08 -7.99
CA ARG A 82 12.57 9.02 -7.55
C ARG A 82 12.09 7.65 -7.11
N ASN A 83 12.85 6.60 -7.44
CA ASN A 83 12.46 5.22 -7.21
C ASN A 83 13.33 4.51 -6.17
N VAL A 84 13.81 5.26 -5.17
CA VAL A 84 14.50 4.75 -3.97
C VAL A 84 13.81 3.51 -3.39
N ALA A 85 12.49 3.59 -3.21
CA ALA A 85 11.70 2.48 -2.66
C ALA A 85 11.67 1.24 -3.59
N PHE A 86 11.69 1.45 -4.91
CA PHE A 86 11.74 0.35 -5.87
C PHE A 86 13.08 -0.37 -5.84
N ILE A 87 14.19 0.38 -5.87
CA ILE A 87 15.53 -0.21 -5.80
C ILE A 87 15.72 -0.95 -4.47
N ALA A 88 15.23 -0.36 -3.36
CA ALA A 88 15.25 -1.02 -2.06
C ALA A 88 14.46 -2.34 -2.06
N ASN A 89 13.23 -2.36 -2.59
CA ASN A 89 12.42 -3.57 -2.67
C ASN A 89 13.05 -4.64 -3.58
N LEU A 90 13.64 -4.24 -4.71
CA LEU A 90 14.40 -5.14 -5.58
C LEU A 90 15.59 -5.77 -4.82
N MET A 91 16.33 -4.97 -4.05
CA MET A 91 17.45 -5.47 -3.26
C MET A 91 17.03 -6.40 -2.13
N GLU A 92 15.98 -6.05 -1.37
CA GLU A 92 15.42 -6.93 -0.34
C GLU A 92 14.94 -8.27 -0.93
N SER A 93 14.47 -8.24 -2.18
CA SER A 93 14.04 -9.45 -2.87
C SER A 93 15.19 -10.39 -3.23
N LYS A 94 16.45 -9.92 -3.29
CA LYS A 94 17.63 -10.69 -3.74
C LYS A 94 17.47 -11.33 -5.14
N VAL A 95 16.56 -10.79 -5.95
CA VAL A 95 16.37 -11.20 -7.35
C VAL A 95 17.35 -10.43 -8.22
N GLU A 96 18.03 -11.13 -9.12
CA GLU A 96 18.84 -10.47 -10.13
C GLU A 96 17.93 -9.77 -11.14
N PHE A 97 18.23 -8.52 -11.47
CA PHE A 97 17.47 -7.78 -12.46
C PHE A 97 18.38 -7.05 -13.44
N LEU A 98 17.84 -6.74 -14.62
CA LEU A 98 18.55 -6.08 -15.70
C LEU A 98 17.64 -5.01 -16.33
N ALA A 99 18.18 -3.81 -16.53
CA ALA A 99 17.50 -2.72 -17.21
C ALA A 99 17.95 -2.59 -18.66
N VAL A 100 17.01 -2.62 -19.61
CA VAL A 100 17.32 -2.57 -21.05
C VAL A 100 17.89 -1.21 -21.46
N ASP A 101 17.47 -0.12 -20.81
CA ASP A 101 18.02 1.22 -21.04
C ASP A 101 19.40 1.46 -20.39
N ASN A 102 19.83 0.59 -19.49
CA ASN A 102 21.17 0.59 -18.94
C ASN A 102 21.71 -0.84 -18.77
N PRO A 103 22.08 -1.51 -19.88
CA PRO A 103 22.57 -2.90 -19.87
C PRO A 103 23.86 -3.10 -19.08
N HIS A 104 24.60 -2.00 -18.85
CA HIS A 104 25.86 -1.98 -18.10
C HIS A 104 25.69 -1.49 -16.66
N ALA A 105 24.45 -1.37 -16.16
CA ALA A 105 24.20 -1.09 -14.76
C ALA A 105 24.75 -2.25 -13.91
N ASN A 106 26.02 -2.14 -13.54
CA ASN A 106 26.71 -3.13 -12.73
C ASN A 106 25.98 -3.24 -11.37
N PRO A 107 25.75 -4.45 -10.84
CA PRO A 107 25.22 -4.66 -9.49
C PRO A 107 25.84 -3.73 -8.42
N LEU A 108 27.12 -3.39 -8.54
CA LEU A 108 27.80 -2.44 -7.67
C LEU A 108 27.20 -1.02 -7.72
N MET A 109 26.91 -0.50 -8.90
CA MET A 109 26.31 0.83 -9.07
C MET A 109 24.91 0.86 -8.47
N ILE A 110 24.17 -0.23 -8.62
CA ILE A 110 22.84 -0.40 -8.04
C ILE A 110 22.89 -0.44 -6.51
N HIS A 111 23.84 -1.19 -5.93
CA HIS A 111 24.07 -1.21 -4.48
C HIS A 111 24.44 0.16 -3.93
N LEU A 112 25.28 0.91 -4.64
CA LEU A 112 25.65 2.26 -4.25
C LEU A 112 24.42 3.19 -4.27
N LEU A 113 23.61 3.12 -5.33
CA LEU A 113 22.38 3.89 -5.45
C LEU A 113 21.38 3.56 -4.33
N ALA A 114 21.23 2.28 -3.98
CA ALA A 114 20.38 1.86 -2.90
C ALA A 114 20.87 2.38 -1.53
N ALA A 115 22.18 2.38 -1.30
CA ALA A 115 22.77 2.94 -0.09
C ALA A 115 22.52 4.45 0.01
N PHE A 116 22.67 5.19 -1.10
CA PHE A 116 22.31 6.61 -1.16
C PHE A 116 20.82 6.85 -0.89
N ALA A 117 19.97 6.00 -1.47
CA ALA A 117 18.54 6.03 -1.33
C ALA A 117 18.09 5.80 0.13
N GLU A 118 18.67 4.82 0.81
CA GLU A 118 18.47 4.59 2.25
C GLU A 118 18.94 5.78 3.09
N HIS A 119 20.11 6.33 2.77
CA HIS A 119 20.65 7.51 3.43
C HIS A 119 19.72 8.73 3.31
N GLU A 120 19.22 9.03 2.12
CA GLU A 120 18.25 10.12 1.91
C GLU A 120 16.96 9.91 2.72
N ARG A 121 16.41 8.69 2.70
CA ARG A 121 15.20 8.37 3.47
C ARG A 121 15.43 8.60 4.97
N LYS A 122 16.59 8.20 5.48
CA LYS A 122 16.99 8.45 6.88
C LYS A 122 17.11 9.95 7.15
N GLN A 123 17.77 10.71 6.27
CA GLN A 123 17.93 12.16 6.38
C GLN A 123 16.59 12.92 6.38
N ILE A 124 15.63 12.51 5.54
CA ILE A 124 14.27 13.10 5.52
C ILE A 124 13.56 12.82 6.84
N SER A 125 13.63 11.58 7.33
CA SER A 125 13.05 11.19 8.62
C SER A 125 13.65 12.01 9.78
N THR A 126 14.99 12.13 9.81
CA THR A 126 15.71 12.92 10.82
C THR A 126 15.28 14.39 10.78
N ARG A 127 15.34 15.04 9.61
CA ARG A 127 14.91 16.44 9.45
C ARG A 127 13.46 16.66 9.85
N THR A 128 12.57 15.73 9.52
CA THR A 128 11.15 15.82 9.90
C THR A 128 10.99 15.74 11.41
N LYS A 129 11.67 14.81 12.09
CA LYS A 129 11.66 14.70 13.55
C LYS A 129 12.22 15.95 14.22
N GLU A 130 13.33 16.48 13.72
CA GLU A 130 13.93 17.71 14.22
C GLU A 130 13.00 18.92 14.05
N ALA A 131 12.38 19.06 12.88
CA ALA A 131 11.41 20.12 12.61
C ALA A 131 10.20 20.04 13.54
N LEU A 132 9.64 18.83 13.75
CA LEU A 132 8.53 18.60 14.68
C LEU A 132 8.93 18.89 16.13
N GLN A 133 10.13 18.50 16.55
CA GLN A 133 10.65 18.82 17.89
C GLN A 133 10.87 20.33 18.07
N ALA A 134 11.40 21.02 17.05
CA ALA A 134 11.56 22.47 17.07
C ALA A 134 10.20 23.18 17.14
N ALA A 135 9.21 22.73 16.37
CA ALA A 135 7.83 23.23 16.44
C ALA A 135 7.23 23.04 17.83
N LYS A 136 7.40 21.86 18.43
CA LYS A 136 6.95 21.57 19.81
C LYS A 136 7.65 22.48 20.84
N ARG A 137 8.96 22.72 20.71
CA ARG A 137 9.72 23.66 21.56
C ARG A 137 9.24 25.10 21.41
N ARG A 138 8.82 25.50 20.20
CA ARG A 138 8.19 26.81 19.93
C ARG A 138 6.73 26.89 20.40
N GLY A 139 6.21 25.85 21.08
CA GLY A 139 4.84 25.81 21.58
C GLY A 139 3.78 25.49 20.53
N VAL A 140 4.17 25.10 19.30
CA VAL A 140 3.22 24.70 18.26
C VAL A 140 2.58 23.37 18.64
N GLN A 141 1.25 23.37 18.77
CA GLN A 141 0.48 22.17 19.07
C GLN A 141 0.33 21.30 17.81
N LEU A 142 1.13 20.24 17.74
CA LEU A 142 1.05 19.25 16.65
C LEU A 142 -0.27 18.47 16.71
N GLY A 143 -0.85 18.15 15.55
CA GLY A 143 -2.06 17.33 15.45
C GLY A 143 -3.36 18.04 15.87
N LYS A 144 -3.35 19.36 16.05
CA LYS A 144 -4.51 20.15 16.47
C LYS A 144 -5.76 19.91 15.62
N HIS A 145 -5.65 19.93 14.30
CA HIS A 145 -6.79 19.65 13.40
C HIS A 145 -7.37 18.24 13.56
N GLY A 146 -6.50 17.22 13.70
CA GLY A 146 -6.94 15.84 13.93
C GLY A 146 -7.63 15.66 15.28
N ARG A 147 -7.17 16.37 16.31
CA ARG A 147 -7.69 16.25 17.68
C ARG A 147 -8.94 17.09 17.94
N GLU A 148 -9.00 18.31 17.40
CA GLU A 148 -10.08 19.25 17.68
C GLU A 148 -11.23 19.15 16.68
N ILE A 149 -10.95 18.87 15.42
CA ILE A 149 -11.97 18.89 14.35
C ILE A 149 -12.41 17.48 14.02
N GLU A 150 -11.47 16.64 13.58
CA GLU A 150 -11.78 15.26 13.16
C GLU A 150 -12.24 14.39 14.34
N SER A 151 -11.54 14.41 15.47
CA SER A 151 -11.94 13.59 16.63
C SER A 151 -13.29 13.99 17.23
N LYS A 152 -13.66 15.28 17.21
CA LYS A 152 -14.98 15.73 17.71
C LYS A 152 -16.09 15.36 16.73
N LYS A 153 -15.88 15.52 15.42
CA LYS A 153 -16.82 15.05 14.39
C LYS A 153 -17.03 13.54 14.49
N ASN A 154 -15.94 12.77 14.60
CA ASN A 154 -16.00 11.32 14.72
C ASN A 154 -16.67 10.84 16.01
N SER A 155 -16.49 11.56 17.14
CA SER A 155 -17.23 11.23 18.36
C SER A 155 -18.73 11.49 18.20
N LYS A 156 -19.12 12.67 17.67
CA LYS A 156 -20.54 13.00 17.46
C LYS A 156 -21.23 11.99 16.53
N ALA A 157 -20.59 11.61 15.43
CA ALA A 157 -21.11 10.60 14.53
C ALA A 157 -21.27 9.23 15.21
N ALA A 158 -20.30 8.85 16.06
CA ALA A 158 -20.38 7.61 16.83
C ALA A 158 -21.48 7.65 17.91
N ASP A 159 -21.73 8.81 18.52
CA ASP A 159 -22.82 9.01 19.49
C ASP A 159 -24.19 8.92 18.80
N GLN A 160 -24.38 9.59 17.67
CA GLN A 160 -25.61 9.51 16.85
C GLN A 160 -25.89 8.08 16.36
N PHE A 161 -24.86 7.35 15.95
CA PHE A 161 -25.00 5.95 15.58
C PHE A 161 -25.39 5.08 16.78
N ALA A 162 -24.80 5.33 17.96
CA ALA A 162 -25.19 4.62 19.18
C ALA A 162 -26.68 4.85 19.51
N GLU A 163 -27.16 6.09 19.44
CA GLU A 163 -28.59 6.44 19.62
C GLU A 163 -29.50 5.67 18.65
N THR A 164 -29.11 5.58 17.38
CA THR A 164 -29.86 4.81 16.36
C THR A 164 -29.92 3.32 16.70
N MET A 165 -28.87 2.79 17.33
CA MET A 165 -28.79 1.39 17.77
C MET A 165 -29.52 1.12 19.09
N GLN A 166 -29.87 2.15 19.87
CA GLN A 166 -30.46 2.00 21.20
C GLN A 166 -31.75 1.15 21.22
N PRO A 167 -32.72 1.30 20.29
CA PRO A 167 -33.91 0.45 20.27
C PRO A 167 -33.58 -1.02 20.01
N ILE A 168 -32.61 -1.30 19.15
CA ILE A 168 -32.15 -2.65 18.82
C ILE A 168 -31.51 -3.28 20.05
N ILE A 169 -30.62 -2.55 20.72
CA ILE A 169 -29.95 -3.01 21.94
C ILE A 169 -30.96 -3.27 23.07
N ASN A 170 -31.94 -2.40 23.26
CA ASN A 170 -32.97 -2.59 24.29
C ASN A 170 -33.81 -3.84 24.00
N LYS A 171 -34.20 -4.04 22.73
CA LYS A 171 -34.90 -5.25 22.30
C LYS A 171 -34.08 -6.52 22.56
N LEU A 172 -32.79 -6.51 22.22
CA LEU A 172 -31.89 -7.63 22.50
C LEU A 172 -31.78 -7.93 24.00
N LYS A 173 -31.71 -6.90 24.85
CA LYS A 173 -31.70 -7.06 26.31
C LYS A 173 -33.01 -7.66 26.82
N THR A 174 -34.17 -7.24 26.31
CA THR A 174 -35.47 -7.83 26.68
C THR A 174 -35.62 -9.28 26.22
N GLU A 175 -34.94 -9.66 25.13
CA GLU A 175 -34.88 -11.05 24.64
C GLU A 175 -33.86 -11.92 25.41
N GLY A 176 -33.18 -11.36 26.42
CA GLY A 176 -32.26 -12.10 27.31
C GLY A 176 -30.78 -11.96 26.97
N PHE A 177 -30.43 -11.23 25.89
CA PHE A 177 -29.04 -10.98 25.51
C PHE A 177 -28.48 -9.80 26.32
N ILE A 178 -27.99 -10.08 27.52
CA ILE A 178 -27.48 -9.05 28.47
C ILE A 178 -25.96 -8.89 28.46
N THR A 179 -25.22 -9.89 27.96
CA THR A 179 -23.75 -9.84 27.94
C THR A 179 -23.24 -9.20 26.66
N VAL A 180 -22.09 -8.52 26.73
CA VAL A 180 -21.42 -7.93 25.55
C VAL A 180 -21.19 -8.99 24.46
N ARG A 181 -20.84 -10.22 24.86
CA ARG A 181 -20.68 -11.36 23.95
C ARG A 181 -22.00 -11.74 23.29
N GLY A 182 -23.05 -11.95 24.08
CA GLY A 182 -24.37 -12.33 23.55
C GLY A 182 -24.94 -11.28 22.60
N ILE A 183 -24.80 -10.00 22.93
CA ILE A 183 -25.24 -8.90 22.05
C ILE A 183 -24.41 -8.87 20.76
N SER A 184 -23.09 -9.02 20.84
CA SER A 184 -22.20 -9.04 19.66
C SER A 184 -22.53 -10.20 18.71
N ASP A 185 -22.66 -11.40 19.26
CA ASP A 185 -22.94 -12.61 18.49
C ASP A 185 -24.33 -12.51 17.83
N GLU A 186 -25.31 -11.95 18.54
CA GLU A 186 -26.67 -11.81 18.04
C GLU A 186 -26.82 -10.68 16.99
N LEU A 187 -26.10 -9.56 17.14
CA LEU A 187 -26.04 -8.51 16.12
C LEU A 187 -25.44 -9.04 14.81
N ASN A 188 -24.40 -9.87 14.90
CA ASN A 188 -23.82 -10.54 13.74
C ASN A 188 -24.78 -11.55 13.11
N ARG A 189 -25.45 -12.37 13.94
CA ARG A 189 -26.42 -13.36 13.47
C ARG A 189 -27.59 -12.70 12.71
N ARG A 190 -28.01 -11.51 13.15
CA ARG A 190 -29.07 -10.71 12.50
C ARG A 190 -28.58 -9.89 11.30
N GLY A 191 -27.29 -9.88 11.01
CA GLY A 191 -26.71 -9.10 9.91
C GLY A 191 -26.87 -7.60 10.09
N VAL A 192 -26.87 -7.10 11.33
CA VAL A 192 -27.01 -5.66 11.60
C VAL A 192 -25.72 -4.95 11.19
N GLU A 193 -25.83 -3.90 10.37
CA GLU A 193 -24.68 -3.14 9.88
C GLU A 193 -23.91 -2.44 11.01
N THR A 194 -22.58 -2.38 10.87
CA THR A 194 -21.70 -1.61 11.77
C THR A 194 -21.57 -0.16 11.30
N PHE A 195 -21.03 0.69 12.17
CA PHE A 195 -20.82 2.12 11.88
C PHE A 195 -20.02 2.41 10.60
N ARG A 196 -19.12 1.51 10.18
CA ARG A 196 -18.28 1.70 8.98
C ARG A 196 -18.91 1.16 7.71
N ASN A 197 -19.98 0.37 7.83
CA ASN A 197 -20.75 -0.19 6.72
C ASN A 197 -19.89 -0.83 5.61
N ASP A 198 -18.85 -1.56 6.00
CA ASP A 198 -17.89 -2.24 5.14
C ASP A 198 -18.04 -3.77 5.19
N GLY A 199 -19.14 -4.26 5.77
CA GLY A 199 -19.38 -5.69 5.98
C GLY A 199 -18.56 -6.30 7.11
N GLU A 200 -17.86 -5.48 7.92
CA GLU A 200 -17.16 -5.97 9.11
C GLU A 200 -18.16 -6.47 10.18
N GLN A 201 -17.81 -7.58 10.83
CA GLN A 201 -18.58 -8.14 11.93
C GLN A 201 -18.50 -7.25 13.17
N TRP A 202 -19.57 -7.25 13.98
CA TRP A 202 -19.55 -6.70 15.33
C TRP A 202 -18.51 -7.42 16.19
N HIS A 203 -17.50 -6.66 16.60
CA HIS A 203 -16.53 -7.09 17.60
C HIS A 203 -16.98 -6.66 19.01
N ARG A 204 -16.64 -7.47 20.01
CA ARG A 204 -16.98 -7.23 21.42
C ARG A 204 -16.51 -5.86 21.93
N THR A 205 -15.34 -5.40 21.48
CA THR A 205 -14.79 -4.09 21.85
C THR A 205 -15.64 -2.94 21.29
N THR A 206 -16.20 -3.10 20.08
CA THR A 206 -17.10 -2.14 19.45
C THR A 206 -18.44 -2.10 20.18
N VAL A 207 -19.01 -3.27 20.50
CA VAL A 207 -20.26 -3.38 21.28
C VAL A 207 -20.08 -2.77 22.68
N HIS A 208 -18.99 -3.08 23.38
CA HIS A 208 -18.71 -2.50 24.69
C HIS A 208 -18.64 -0.97 24.65
N ARG A 209 -17.99 -0.39 23.63
CA ARG A 209 -17.93 1.07 23.45
C ARG A 209 -19.30 1.66 23.13
N LEU A 210 -20.11 0.97 22.34
CA LEU A 210 -21.48 1.38 22.02
C LEU A 210 -22.36 1.42 23.27
N LEU A 211 -22.34 0.35 24.08
CA LEU A 211 -23.08 0.29 25.35
C LEU A 211 -22.65 1.38 26.32
N LYS A 212 -21.34 1.62 26.43
CA LYS A 212 -20.79 2.70 27.26
C LYS A 212 -21.28 4.09 26.82
N ARG A 213 -21.45 4.33 25.50
CA ARG A 213 -22.01 5.59 24.97
C ARG A 213 -23.50 5.73 25.27
N LEU A 214 -24.23 4.62 25.29
CA LEU A 214 -25.65 4.58 25.65
C LEU A 214 -25.90 4.64 27.16
N HIS A 215 -24.85 4.59 27.99
CA HIS A 215 -24.94 4.54 29.45
C HIS A 215 -25.72 3.33 29.97
N ILE A 216 -25.58 2.16 29.32
CA ILE A 216 -26.25 0.89 29.67
C ILE A 216 -25.28 -0.29 29.66
#